data_AF-V8PAJ8-F1
#
_entry.id   AF-V8PAJ8-F1
#
_cell.length_a   1.000
_cell.length_b   1.000
_cell.length_c   1.000
_cell.angle_alpha   90.00
_cell.angle_beta   90.00
_cell.angle_gamma   90.00
#
_symmetry.space_group_name_H-M   'P 1'
#
loop_
_entity.id
_entity.type
_entity.pdbx_description
1 polymer ?
#
loop_
_entity_poly.entity_id
_entity_poly.type
_entity_poly.pdbx_seq_one_letter_code
_entity_poly.pdbx_strand_id
1 'polypeptide(L)'
;MHRAYQPILPCGSKYLQQKWDKATYEEHKQKILRAKPVVDTSAPPTYGHLHLKLRKLKLDKDRLSTIERDNHLLLKKISYIMKTEGRVDNKNEYITKSLNREKQERELFRINQENGAILERIAKCKSRYSVQKWSEDWQKTKNYMSSITRYPQSLCELQIQKVITAVNYIHTTHFCWSVSLGLLLLSCNVLQF
;
A
#
# COMPACT_ATOMS: atom_id res chain seq x y z
N MET A 1 -30.91 -59.92 -65.88
CA MET A 1 -31.39 -61.32 -65.95
C MET A 1 -32.49 -61.52 -64.91
N HIS A 2 -33.76 -61.58 -65.30
CA HIS A 2 -34.85 -61.90 -64.37
C HIS A 2 -35.01 -63.43 -64.32
N ARG A 3 -34.63 -64.06 -63.20
CA ARG A 3 -34.87 -65.49 -62.99
C ARG A 3 -36.30 -65.69 -62.51
N ALA A 4 -37.04 -66.57 -63.17
CA ALA A 4 -38.36 -67.00 -62.72
C ALA A 4 -38.25 -67.78 -61.42
N TYR A 5 -39.27 -67.69 -60.58
CA TYR A 5 -39.34 -68.44 -59.33
C TYR A 5 -39.40 -69.96 -59.60
N GLN A 6 -38.51 -70.72 -58.94
CA GLN A 6 -38.41 -72.17 -59.05
C GLN A 6 -38.75 -72.79 -57.70
N PRO A 7 -39.91 -73.48 -57.58
CA PRO A 7 -40.29 -74.14 -56.34
C PRO A 7 -39.41 -75.37 -56.11
N ILE A 8 -39.11 -75.67 -54.85
CA ILE A 8 -38.26 -76.80 -54.45
C ILE A 8 -39.01 -78.13 -54.63
N LEU A 9 -40.33 -78.11 -54.45
CA LEU A 9 -41.23 -79.26 -54.59
C LEU A 9 -42.18 -79.05 -55.78
N PRO A 10 -42.68 -80.12 -56.41
CA PRO A 10 -43.68 -80.00 -57.48
C PRO A 10 -44.95 -79.34 -56.93
N CYS A 11 -45.42 -78.28 -57.59
CA CYS A 11 -46.61 -77.53 -57.19
C CYS A 11 -47.58 -77.33 -58.36
N GLY A 12 -48.89 -77.33 -58.08
CA GLY A 12 -49.91 -77.10 -59.11
C GLY A 12 -49.90 -75.67 -59.69
N SER A 13 -49.63 -74.65 -58.87
CA SER A 13 -49.53 -73.25 -59.29
C SER A 13 -48.28 -72.58 -58.73
N LYS A 14 -47.35 -72.22 -59.63
CA LYS A 14 -46.07 -71.58 -59.27
C LYS A 14 -46.25 -70.21 -58.62
N TYR A 15 -47.27 -69.46 -59.04
CA TYR A 15 -47.56 -68.12 -58.50
C TYR A 15 -48.02 -68.19 -57.04
N LEU A 16 -48.93 -69.11 -56.72
CA LEU A 16 -49.41 -69.30 -55.35
C LEU A 16 -48.28 -69.80 -54.44
N GLN A 17 -47.46 -70.73 -54.92
CA GLN A 17 -46.30 -71.23 -54.19
C GLN A 17 -45.31 -70.11 -53.86
N GLN A 18 -44.99 -69.24 -54.83
CA GLN A 18 -44.11 -68.08 -54.60
C GLN A 18 -44.65 -67.15 -53.52
N LYS A 19 -45.97 -66.90 -53.52
CA LYS A 19 -46.62 -66.03 -52.53
C LYS A 19 -46.54 -66.63 -51.12
N TRP A 20 -46.75 -67.93 -50.99
CA TRP A 20 -46.66 -68.64 -49.71
C TRP A 20 -45.24 -68.74 -49.17
N ASP A 21 -44.27 -69.05 -50.03
CA ASP A 21 -42.86 -69.08 -49.66
C ASP A 21 -42.39 -67.72 -49.17
N LYS A 22 -42.80 -66.65 -49.86
CA LYS A 22 -42.49 -65.28 -49.46
C LYS A 22 -43.10 -64.95 -48.09
N ALA A 23 -44.37 -65.30 -47.86
CA ALA A 23 -45.03 -65.06 -46.57
C ALA A 23 -44.36 -65.85 -45.43
N THR A 24 -44.04 -67.12 -45.65
CA THR A 24 -43.33 -67.98 -44.68
C THR A 24 -41.94 -67.42 -44.36
N TYR A 25 -41.22 -66.95 -45.38
CA TYR A 25 -39.91 -66.33 -45.22
C TYR A 25 -39.99 -65.02 -44.41
N GLU A 26 -40.99 -64.18 -44.71
CA GLU A 26 -41.23 -62.95 -43.96
C GLU A 26 -41.60 -63.25 -42.50
N GLU A 27 -42.45 -64.23 -42.24
CA GLU A 27 -42.81 -64.67 -40.88
C GLU A 27 -41.59 -65.20 -40.11
N HIS A 28 -40.78 -66.04 -40.75
CA HIS A 28 -39.54 -66.55 -40.16
C HIS A 28 -38.57 -65.41 -39.82
N LYS A 29 -38.41 -64.45 -40.74
CA LYS A 29 -37.60 -63.24 -40.50
C LYS A 29 -38.12 -62.44 -39.31
N GLN A 30 -39.45 -62.30 -39.17
CA GLN A 30 -40.06 -61.64 -38.02
C GLN A 30 -39.80 -62.40 -36.71
N LYS A 31 -39.85 -63.74 -36.73
CA LYS A 31 -39.55 -64.57 -35.55
C LYS A 31 -38.09 -64.40 -35.12
N ILE A 32 -37.15 -64.37 -36.07
CA ILE A 32 -35.73 -64.12 -35.76
C ILE A 32 -35.54 -62.73 -35.14
N LEU A 33 -36.13 -61.68 -35.73
CA LEU A 33 -35.97 -60.31 -35.22
C LEU A 33 -36.58 -60.12 -33.83
N ARG A 34 -37.67 -60.82 -33.53
CA ARG A 34 -38.36 -60.76 -32.24
C ARG A 34 -37.78 -61.70 -31.18
N ALA A 35 -36.88 -62.60 -31.57
CA ALA A 35 -36.26 -63.52 -30.63
C ALA A 35 -35.41 -62.75 -29.62
N LYS A 36 -35.77 -62.84 -28.34
CA LYS A 36 -35.00 -62.24 -27.25
C LYS A 36 -33.81 -63.13 -26.91
N PRO A 37 -32.64 -62.56 -26.55
CA PRO A 37 -31.52 -63.35 -26.06
C PRO A 37 -31.91 -64.06 -24.75
N VAL A 38 -31.53 -65.34 -24.63
CA VAL A 38 -31.79 -66.15 -23.42
C VAL A 38 -30.86 -65.77 -22.27
N VAL A 39 -29.67 -65.28 -22.60
CA VAL A 39 -28.64 -64.87 -21.64
C VAL A 39 -28.38 -63.39 -21.81
N ASP A 40 -28.39 -62.65 -20.69
CA ASP A 40 -27.96 -61.27 -20.68
C ASP A 40 -26.45 -61.21 -20.94
N THR A 41 -26.06 -60.46 -21.97
CA THR A 41 -24.66 -60.21 -22.35
C THR A 41 -24.27 -58.76 -22.12
N SER A 42 -25.12 -57.99 -21.43
CA SER A 42 -24.86 -56.59 -21.11
C SER A 42 -23.69 -56.46 -20.13
N ALA A 43 -22.98 -55.32 -20.22
CA ALA A 43 -21.90 -55.02 -19.30
C ALA A 43 -22.46 -54.74 -17.89
N PRO A 44 -21.78 -55.19 -16.83
CA PRO A 44 -22.20 -54.93 -15.46
C PRO A 44 -22.23 -53.41 -15.16
N PRO A 45 -23.11 -52.95 -14.25
CA PRO A 45 -23.23 -51.54 -13.92
C PRO A 45 -21.93 -51.02 -13.30
N THR A 46 -21.47 -49.87 -13.78
CA THR A 46 -20.29 -49.21 -13.23
C THR A 46 -20.68 -48.46 -11.95
N TYR A 47 -20.03 -48.78 -10.84
CA TYR A 47 -20.29 -48.09 -9.57
C TYR A 47 -19.41 -46.83 -9.44
N GLY A 48 -20.06 -45.67 -9.31
CA GLY A 48 -19.38 -44.38 -9.20
C GLY A 48 -18.45 -44.27 -7.97
N HIS A 49 -18.78 -44.94 -6.86
CA HIS A 49 -17.97 -44.91 -5.63
C HIS A 49 -16.61 -45.66 -5.77
N LEU A 50 -16.47 -46.54 -6.76
CA LEU A 50 -15.19 -47.21 -7.06
C LEU A 50 -14.23 -46.28 -7.80
N HIS A 51 -14.78 -45.38 -8.62
CA HIS A 51 -14.02 -44.43 -9.44
C HIS A 51 -13.80 -43.09 -8.73
N LEU A 52 -14.73 -42.70 -7.86
CA LEU A 52 -14.73 -41.43 -7.15
C LEU A 52 -14.58 -41.63 -5.65
N LYS A 53 -13.50 -41.09 -5.08
CA LYS A 53 -13.28 -41.01 -3.64
C LYS A 53 -14.12 -39.87 -3.03
N LEU A 54 -15.43 -40.07 -2.93
CA LEU A 54 -16.40 -39.05 -2.48
C LEU A 54 -16.03 -38.42 -1.13
N ARG A 55 -15.55 -39.22 -0.16
CA ARG A 55 -15.10 -38.72 1.15
C ARG A 55 -13.94 -37.73 1.03
N LYS A 56 -12.98 -38.01 0.14
CA LYS A 56 -11.84 -37.11 -0.10
C LYS A 56 -12.32 -35.78 -0.69
N LEU A 57 -13.17 -35.84 -1.71
CA LEU A 57 -13.74 -34.64 -2.33
C LEU A 57 -14.52 -33.78 -1.34
N LYS A 58 -15.28 -34.42 -0.44
CA LYS A 58 -16.01 -33.72 0.63
C LYS A 58 -15.06 -33.01 1.59
N LEU A 59 -14.02 -33.69 2.06
CA LEU A 59 -13.01 -33.10 2.95
C LEU A 59 -12.27 -31.93 2.28
N ASP A 60 -11.89 -32.08 1.01
CA ASP A 60 -11.22 -31.01 0.26
C ASP A 60 -12.13 -29.78 0.13
N LYS A 61 -13.43 -29.99 -0.14
CA LYS A 61 -14.43 -28.92 -0.19
C LYS A 61 -14.60 -28.21 1.15
N ASP A 62 -14.67 -28.96 2.25
CA ASP A 62 -14.83 -28.39 3.60
C ASP A 62 -13.57 -27.60 4.03
N ARG A 63 -12.38 -28.10 3.66
CA ARG A 63 -11.11 -27.40 3.85
C ARG A 63 -11.06 -26.08 3.08
N LEU A 64 -11.44 -26.09 1.80
CA LEU A 64 -11.50 -24.89 0.97
C LEU A 64 -12.51 -23.87 1.52
N SER A 65 -13.70 -24.31 1.92
CA SER A 65 -14.71 -23.42 2.52
C SER A 65 -14.20 -22.75 3.81
N THR A 66 -13.35 -23.44 4.57
CA THR A 66 -12.74 -22.87 5.78
C THR A 66 -11.71 -21.81 5.43
N ILE A 67 -10.82 -22.11 4.48
CA ILE A 67 -9.83 -21.15 3.98
C ILE A 67 -10.50 -19.89 3.41
N GLU A 68 -11.57 -20.04 2.62
CA GLU A 68 -12.30 -18.92 2.04
C GLU A 68 -12.93 -18.01 3.10
N ARG A 69 -13.53 -18.61 4.14
CA ARG A 69 -14.12 -17.87 5.26
C ARG A 69 -13.06 -17.10 6.04
N ASP A 70 -11.92 -17.73 6.32
CA ASP A 70 -10.82 -17.12 7.06
C ASP A 70 -10.17 -16.00 6.25
N ASN A 71 -9.98 -16.20 4.94
CA ASN A 71 -9.52 -15.16 4.02
C ASN A 71 -10.47 -13.97 3.98
N HIS A 72 -11.79 -14.21 3.93
CA HIS A 72 -12.78 -13.13 3.97
C HIS A 72 -12.72 -12.36 5.29
N LEU A 73 -12.60 -13.05 6.42
CA LEU A 73 -12.46 -12.42 7.74
C LEU A 73 -11.17 -11.60 7.84
N LEU A 74 -10.06 -12.13 7.32
CA LEU A 74 -8.78 -11.45 7.27
C LEU A 74 -8.87 -10.16 6.45
N LEU A 75 -9.44 -10.23 5.24
CA LEU A 75 -9.66 -9.07 4.38
C LEU A 75 -10.53 -8.02 5.05
N LYS A 76 -11.58 -8.44 5.77
CA LYS A 76 -12.43 -7.52 6.55
C LYS A 76 -11.64 -6.79 7.64
N LYS A 77 -10.77 -7.49 8.36
CA LYS A 77 -9.90 -6.90 9.39
C LYS A 77 -8.86 -5.95 8.78
N ILE A 78 -8.23 -6.35 7.68
CA ILE A 78 -7.27 -5.49 6.96
C ILE A 78 -7.97 -4.23 6.44
N SER A 79 -9.14 -4.37 5.82
CA SER A 79 -9.93 -3.22 5.35
C SER A 79 -10.28 -2.26 6.48
N TYR A 80 -10.65 -2.79 7.66
CA TYR A 80 -10.91 -1.98 8.85
C TYR A 80 -9.67 -1.21 9.31
N ILE A 81 -8.51 -1.87 9.39
CA ILE A 81 -7.23 -1.24 9.78
C ILE A 81 -6.85 -0.15 8.78
N MET A 82 -6.93 -0.44 7.48
CA MET A 82 -6.61 0.51 6.41
C MET A 82 -7.51 1.75 6.47
N LYS A 83 -8.80 1.59 6.78
CA LYS A 83 -9.74 2.73 6.95
C LYS A 83 -9.48 3.54 8.21
N THR A 84 -8.99 2.92 9.27
CA THR A 84 -8.86 3.54 10.60
C THR A 84 -7.45 4.11 10.84
N GLU A 85 -6.56 4.07 9.83
CA GLU A 85 -5.17 4.56 9.86
C GLU A 85 -4.32 4.00 11.03
N GLY A 86 -4.73 2.88 11.64
CA GLY A 86 -4.00 2.25 12.74
C GLY A 86 -3.97 3.07 14.02
N ARG A 87 -5.02 3.87 14.30
CA ARG A 87 -5.10 4.67 15.53
C ARG A 87 -5.18 3.74 16.75
N VAL A 88 -4.08 3.65 17.51
CA VAL A 88 -4.01 2.92 18.78
C VAL A 88 -4.96 3.58 19.77
N ASP A 89 -6.02 2.87 20.12
CA ASP A 89 -7.03 3.18 21.14
C ASP A 89 -6.47 3.14 22.57
N ASN A 90 -5.22 2.69 22.72
CA ASN A 90 -4.50 2.62 23.98
C ASN A 90 -3.81 3.95 24.36
N LYS A 91 -4.55 5.07 24.33
CA LYS A 91 -4.17 6.25 25.11
C LYS A 91 -4.79 6.10 26.50
N ASN A 92 -4.09 5.39 27.38
CA ASN A 92 -4.45 5.41 28.79
C ASN A 92 -4.06 6.79 29.34
N GLU A 93 -5.03 7.66 29.59
CA GLU A 93 -4.84 8.96 30.26
C GLU A 93 -4.59 8.75 31.77
N TYR A 94 -3.60 7.94 32.13
CA TYR A 94 -3.20 7.83 33.51
C TYR A 94 -2.32 9.02 33.87
N ILE A 95 -2.75 9.81 34.85
CA ILE A 95 -1.89 10.83 35.46
C ILE A 95 -0.81 10.08 36.23
N THR A 96 0.45 10.19 35.80
CA THR A 96 1.62 9.64 36.49
C THR A 96 1.72 10.28 37.88
N LYS A 97 1.26 9.58 38.91
CA LYS A 97 1.43 10.00 40.31
C LYS A 97 2.86 9.67 40.75
N SER A 98 3.75 10.66 40.67
CA SER A 98 5.08 10.57 41.27
C SER A 98 4.97 10.73 42.79
N LEU A 99 5.53 9.79 43.55
CA LEU A 99 5.64 9.89 45.01
C LEU A 99 6.39 11.16 45.47
N ASN A 100 7.20 11.76 44.60
CA ASN A 100 7.97 12.97 44.88
C ASN A 100 7.29 14.27 44.42
N ARG A 101 6.07 14.22 43.90
CA ARG A 101 5.40 15.41 43.34
C ARG A 101 5.25 16.54 44.37
N GLU A 102 4.84 16.20 45.59
CA GLU A 102 4.65 17.18 46.66
C GLU A 102 5.98 17.83 47.10
N LYS A 103 7.06 17.05 47.13
CA LYS A 103 8.42 17.56 47.42
C LYS A 103 8.89 18.50 46.30
N GLN A 104 8.65 18.13 45.04
CA GLN A 104 8.97 18.97 43.89
C GLN A 104 8.19 20.29 43.91
N GLU A 105 6.89 20.24 44.21
CA GLU A 105 6.04 21.44 44.30
C GLU A 105 6.51 22.37 45.43
N ARG A 106 6.90 21.83 46.59
CA ARG A 106 7.48 22.61 47.70
C ARG A 106 8.81 23.26 47.33
N GLU A 107 9.73 22.52 46.73
CA GLU A 107 11.02 23.08 46.28
C GLU A 107 10.83 24.14 45.19
N LEU A 108 9.90 23.92 44.25
CA LEU A 108 9.59 24.90 43.20
C LEU A 108 9.02 26.19 43.79
N PHE A 109 8.15 26.08 44.79
CA PHE A 109 7.62 27.24 45.52
C PHE A 109 8.74 27.99 46.24
N ARG A 110 9.65 27.28 46.92
CA ARG A 110 10.80 27.87 47.62
C ARG A 110 11.72 28.61 46.64
N ILE A 111 12.10 27.97 45.54
CA ILE A 111 12.95 28.56 44.49
C ILE A 111 12.28 29.81 43.89
N ASN A 112 10.97 29.77 43.62
CA ASN A 112 10.26 30.93 43.09
C ASN A 112 10.21 32.10 44.08
N GLN A 113 10.03 31.82 45.37
CA GLN A 113 10.08 32.86 46.40
C GLN A 113 11.49 33.48 46.50
N GLU A 114 12.54 32.66 46.51
CA GLU A 114 13.93 33.10 46.52
C GLU A 114 14.26 33.94 45.27
N ASN A 115 13.84 33.47 44.09
CA ASN A 115 13.99 34.19 42.82
C ASN A 115 13.25 35.53 42.84
N GLY A 116 12.04 35.58 43.41
CA GLY A 116 11.30 36.82 43.59
C GLY A 116 12.06 37.85 44.45
N ALA A 117 12.63 37.40 45.57
CA ALA A 117 13.43 38.26 46.44
C ALA A 117 14.75 38.72 45.77
N ILE A 118 15.36 37.89 44.93
CA ILE A 118 16.53 38.28 44.11
C ILE A 118 16.13 39.35 43.09
N LEU A 119 15.04 39.12 42.35
CA LEU A 119 14.53 40.08 41.36
C LEU A 119 14.19 41.43 42.00
N GLU A 120 13.54 41.42 43.17
CA GLU A 120 13.23 42.64 43.89
C GLU A 120 14.51 43.39 44.32
N ARG A 121 15.55 42.68 44.78
CA ARG A 121 16.85 43.29 45.09
C ARG A 121 17.52 43.88 43.86
N ILE A 122 17.54 43.15 42.74
CA ILE A 122 18.11 43.65 41.47
C ILE A 122 17.36 44.90 41.00
N ALA A 123 16.02 44.89 41.06
CA ALA A 123 15.19 46.01 40.64
C ALA A 123 15.35 47.25 41.54
N LYS A 124 15.50 47.05 42.86
CA LYS A 124 15.72 48.15 43.82
C LYS A 124 17.14 48.73 43.72
N CYS A 125 18.12 47.91 43.36
CA CYS A 125 19.49 48.37 43.16
C CYS A 125 19.56 49.34 41.97
N LYS A 126 19.85 50.62 42.25
CA LYS A 126 20.16 51.59 41.21
C LYS A 126 21.51 51.24 40.58
N SER A 127 21.63 51.37 39.26
CA SER A 127 22.90 51.16 38.58
C SER A 127 23.95 52.13 39.13
N ARG A 128 25.10 51.60 39.58
CA ARG A 128 26.24 52.42 40.03
C ARG A 128 26.80 53.28 38.88
N TYR A 129 26.57 52.84 37.65
CA TYR A 129 26.96 53.52 36.43
C TYR A 129 25.80 54.34 35.87
N SER A 130 26.07 55.59 35.53
CA SER A 130 25.15 56.45 34.77
C SER A 130 25.32 56.15 33.29
N VAL A 131 24.24 55.68 32.65
CA VAL A 131 24.21 55.41 31.20
C VAL A 131 24.59 56.66 30.41
N GLN A 132 24.12 57.83 30.86
CA GLN A 132 24.45 59.10 30.24
C GLN A 132 25.95 59.40 30.33
N LYS A 133 26.56 59.25 31.51
CA LYS A 133 28.00 59.47 31.70
C LYS A 133 28.83 58.51 30.84
N TRP A 134 28.41 57.25 30.76
CA TRP A 134 29.08 56.25 29.92
C TRP A 134 28.97 56.59 28.42
N SER A 135 27.82 57.09 27.97
CA SER A 135 27.64 57.56 26.60
C SER A 135 28.54 58.74 26.29
N GLU A 136 28.62 59.72 27.20
CA GLU A 136 29.49 60.89 27.06
C GLU A 136 30.97 60.49 27.04
N ASP A 137 31.39 59.63 27.95
CA ASP A 137 32.78 59.15 28.01
C ASP A 137 33.13 58.32 26.77
N TRP A 138 32.20 57.48 26.28
CA TRP A 138 32.38 56.77 25.01
C TRP A 138 32.53 57.72 23.81
N GLN A 139 31.76 58.80 23.78
CA GLN A 139 31.83 59.79 22.72
C GLN A 139 33.14 60.58 22.78
N LYS A 140 33.64 60.91 23.98
CA LYS A 140 34.98 61.47 24.16
C LYS A 140 36.04 60.49 23.67
N THR A 141 35.96 59.22 24.05
CA THR A 141 36.89 58.17 23.58
C THR A 141 36.87 58.06 22.06
N LYS A 142 35.69 58.08 21.42
CA LYS A 142 35.59 58.12 19.95
C LYS A 142 36.30 59.34 19.35
N ASN A 143 36.12 60.52 19.92
CA ASN A 143 36.78 61.75 19.46
C ASN A 143 38.30 61.70 19.66
N TYR A 144 38.77 61.16 20.78
CA TYR A 144 40.20 60.93 21.01
C TYR A 144 40.76 59.92 20.02
N MET A 145 40.06 58.81 19.81
CA MET A 145 40.43 57.81 18.81
C MET A 145 40.53 58.45 17.43
N SER A 146 39.51 59.17 16.96
CA SER A 146 39.55 59.84 15.64
C SER A 146 40.70 60.84 15.52
N SER A 147 41.11 61.47 16.62
CA SER A 147 42.21 62.44 16.64
C SER A 147 43.60 61.78 16.68
N ILE A 148 43.73 60.60 17.29
CA ILE A 148 45.02 59.91 17.50
C ILE A 148 45.26 58.83 16.42
N THR A 149 44.20 58.35 15.77
CA THR A 149 44.32 57.31 14.75
C THR A 149 45.04 57.82 13.51
N ARG A 150 46.11 57.11 13.14
CA ARG A 150 46.86 57.31 11.88
C ARG A 150 45.97 57.16 10.63
N TYR A 151 44.93 56.33 10.71
CA TYR A 151 44.01 56.04 9.60
C TYR A 151 42.59 56.43 9.99
N PRO A 152 41.88 57.23 9.17
CA PRO A 152 40.52 57.65 9.50
C PRO A 152 39.53 56.47 9.49
N GLN A 153 38.68 56.38 10.52
CA GLN A 153 37.71 55.30 10.72
C GLN A 153 36.74 55.12 9.54
N SER A 154 36.45 56.20 8.80
CA SER A 154 35.62 56.17 7.59
C SER A 154 36.21 55.27 6.48
N LEU A 155 37.53 55.10 6.40
CA LEU A 155 38.14 54.22 5.41
C LEU A 155 37.91 52.73 5.73
N CYS A 156 37.92 52.39 7.02
CA CYS A 156 37.66 51.03 7.48
C CYS A 156 36.20 50.64 7.27
N GLU A 157 35.25 51.54 7.56
CA GLU A 157 33.82 51.34 7.29
C GLU A 157 33.55 51.15 5.80
N LEU A 158 34.21 51.92 4.92
CA LEU A 158 34.09 51.76 3.48
C LEU A 158 34.69 50.44 2.97
N GLN A 159 35.75 49.93 3.59
CA GLN A 159 36.29 48.60 3.28
C GLN A 159 35.32 47.48 3.69
N ILE A 160 34.69 47.59 4.85
CA ILE A 160 33.67 46.63 5.31
C ILE A 160 32.46 46.67 4.37
N GLN A 161 31.99 47.86 3.98
CA GLN A 161 30.89 48.02 3.04
C GLN A 161 31.22 47.40 1.68
N LYS A 162 32.43 47.62 1.16
CA LYS A 162 32.92 47.00 -0.08
C LYS A 162 32.93 45.47 0.00
N VAL A 163 33.42 44.92 1.10
CA VAL A 163 33.42 43.46 1.33
C VAL A 163 31.99 42.91 1.38
N ILE A 164 31.07 43.57 2.09
CA ILE A 164 29.65 43.18 2.15
C ILE A 164 29.02 43.22 0.75
N THR A 165 29.25 44.29 -0.03
CA THR A 165 28.72 44.39 -1.40
C THR A 165 29.32 43.33 -2.33
N ALA A 166 30.61 42.98 -2.17
CA ALA A 166 31.26 41.94 -2.95
C ALA A 166 30.71 40.55 -2.61
N VAL A 167 30.50 40.26 -1.32
CA VAL A 167 29.86 39.01 -0.86
C VAL A 167 28.43 38.90 -1.40
N ASN A 168 27.66 39.99 -1.35
CA ASN A 168 26.31 40.01 -1.91
C ASN A 168 26.30 39.81 -3.43
N TYR A 169 27.26 40.41 -4.15
CA TYR A 169 27.40 40.21 -5.60
C TYR A 169 27.73 38.75 -5.94
N ILE A 170 28.66 38.11 -5.21
CA ILE A 170 28.99 36.69 -5.37
C ILE A 170 27.77 35.80 -5.09
N HIS A 171 27.00 36.10 -4.06
CA HIS A 171 25.79 35.34 -3.74
C HIS A 171 24.74 35.48 -4.85
N THR A 172 24.53 36.68 -5.38
CA THR A 172 23.59 36.91 -6.49
C THR A 172 24.03 36.29 -7.81
N THR A 173 25.32 36.32 -8.14
CA THR A 173 25.84 35.72 -9.39
C THR A 173 25.85 34.21 -9.32
N HIS A 174 26.19 33.61 -8.18
CA HIS A 174 26.06 32.17 -7.94
C HIS A 174 24.60 31.72 -8.06
N PHE A 175 23.66 32.48 -7.49
CA PHE A 175 22.23 32.21 -7.64
C PHE A 175 21.77 32.29 -9.11
N CYS A 176 22.23 33.31 -9.85
CA CYS A 176 21.89 33.50 -11.26
C CYS A 176 22.49 32.40 -12.17
N TRP A 177 23.71 31.94 -11.87
CA TRP A 177 24.36 30.82 -12.55
C TRP A 177 23.67 29.49 -12.25
N SER A 178 23.27 29.21 -11.00
CA SER A 178 22.51 28.01 -10.67
C SER A 178 21.15 27.94 -11.40
N VAL A 179 20.44 29.07 -11.48
CA VAL A 179 19.17 29.15 -12.21
C VAL A 179 19.38 28.96 -13.72
N SER A 180 20.43 29.57 -14.29
CA SER A 180 20.72 29.46 -15.73
C SER A 180 21.21 28.07 -16.12
N LEU A 181 22.01 27.40 -15.28
CA LEU A 181 22.43 26.02 -15.46
C LEU A 181 21.25 25.05 -15.34
N GLY A 182 20.32 25.33 -14.43
CA GLY A 182 19.05 24.59 -14.32
C GLY A 182 18.19 24.70 -15.59
N LEU A 183 18.06 25.90 -16.15
CA LEU A 183 17.36 26.15 -17.42
C LEU A 183 18.04 25.45 -18.61
N LEU A 184 19.38 25.46 -18.68
CA LEU A 184 20.15 24.74 -19.71
C LEU A 184 19.97 23.21 -19.61
N LEU A 185 20.01 22.64 -18.40
CA LEU A 185 19.77 21.20 -18.18
C LEU A 185 18.33 20.79 -18.49
N LEU A 186 17.35 21.66 -18.23
CA LEU A 186 15.96 21.47 -18.65
C LEU A 186 15.84 21.51 -20.18
N SER A 187 16.54 22.41 -20.87
CA SER A 187 16.52 22.49 -22.33
C SER A 187 17.19 21.29 -23.02
N CYS A 188 18.25 20.72 -22.42
CA CYS A 188 18.89 19.50 -22.94
C CYS A 188 18.02 18.24 -22.77
N ASN A 189 17.23 18.14 -21.70
CA ASN A 189 16.31 17.00 -21.52
C ASN A 189 15.11 17.02 -22.47
N VAL A 190 14.78 18.16 -23.07
CA VAL A 190 13.69 18.27 -24.07
C VAL A 190 14.15 17.83 -25.48
N LEU A 191 15.46 17.73 -25.72
CA LEU A 191 16.03 17.32 -27.01
C LEU A 191 16.30 15.80 -27.14
N GLN A 192 15.84 15.00 -26.18
CA GLN A 192 16.07 13.55 -26.14
C GLN A 192 14.79 12.69 -26.17
N PHE A 193 13.67 13.28 -26.63
CA PHE A 193 12.43 12.59 -26.99
C PHE A 193 12.04 12.86 -28.44
#